data_AF-W1WK62-F1
#
_entry.id   AF-W1WK62-F1
#
_cell.length_a   1.000
_cell.length_b   1.000
_cell.length_c   1.000
_cell.angle_alpha   90.00
_cell.angle_beta   90.00
_cell.angle_gamma   90.00
#
_symmetry.space_group_name_H-M   'P 1'
#
loop_
_entity.id
_entity.type
_entity.pdbx_description
1 polymer ?
#
loop_
_entity_poly.entity_id
_entity_poly.type
_entity_poly.pdbx_seq_one_letter_code
_entity_poly.pdbx_strand_id
1 'polypeptide(L)'
;LVLNIESFPLELLKEVTTKCKEKKINILDVNQVKKIDIDNSKISFLNSFIPLSDDKNEHSIVTLIEYNGINILLMGDATVNNEDILMKRYNLPKIDILKVGHHGSRTSSSKLFIKDIEPKISLISSGKNNKYHLPNLDVIQRLKYYGSKVFDTQDNGELTINLDEEVYIVYRDNLNQKSLARESVS
;
A
#
# COMPACT_ATOMS: atom_id res chain seq x y z
N LEU A 1 10.62 -8.59 -11.11
CA LEU A 1 9.97 -8.99 -9.83
C LEU A 1 10.75 -8.36 -8.70
N VAL A 2 10.09 -7.65 -7.79
CA VAL A 2 10.74 -7.03 -6.63
C VAL A 2 10.45 -7.91 -5.40
N LEU A 3 11.48 -8.29 -4.65
CA LEU A 3 11.38 -9.15 -3.46
C LEU A 3 12.24 -8.60 -2.33
N ASN A 4 11.87 -8.92 -1.10
CA ASN A 4 12.80 -8.93 0.03
C ASN A 4 13.40 -10.33 0.12
N ILE A 5 14.64 -10.51 -0.35
CA ILE A 5 15.28 -11.83 -0.41
C ILE A 5 15.55 -12.37 1.00
N GLU A 6 15.91 -11.50 1.95
CA GLU A 6 16.30 -11.89 3.31
C GLU A 6 15.13 -12.49 4.09
N SER A 7 13.93 -11.95 3.91
CA SER A 7 12.72 -12.43 4.61
C SER A 7 11.96 -13.54 3.86
N PHE A 8 12.41 -13.93 2.67
CA PHE A 8 11.68 -14.86 1.81
C PHE A 8 11.97 -16.32 2.20
N PRO A 9 10.96 -17.19 2.37
CA PRO A 9 11.19 -18.60 2.68
C PRO A 9 12.09 -19.27 1.64
N LEU A 10 13.17 -19.93 2.07
CA LEU A 10 14.24 -20.43 1.19
C LEU A 10 13.75 -21.36 0.08
N GLU A 11 12.80 -22.26 0.38
CA GLU A 11 12.22 -23.18 -0.61
C GLU A 11 11.43 -22.42 -1.69
N LEU A 12 10.61 -21.46 -1.26
CA LEU A 12 9.82 -20.63 -2.17
C LEU A 12 10.74 -19.70 -2.99
N LEU A 13 11.82 -19.19 -2.38
CA LEU A 13 12.81 -18.37 -3.07
C LEU A 13 13.46 -19.14 -4.21
N LYS A 14 13.81 -20.41 -3.98
CA LYS A 14 14.35 -21.30 -5.03
C LYS A 14 13.34 -21.50 -6.15
N GLU A 15 12.08 -21.79 -5.82
CA GLU A 15 11.02 -21.96 -6.82
C GLU A 15 10.81 -20.71 -7.67
N VAL A 16 10.65 -19.55 -7.02
CA VAL A 16 10.45 -18.25 -7.68
C VAL A 16 11.65 -17.90 -8.54
N THR A 17 12.88 -18.10 -8.04
CA THR A 17 14.11 -17.82 -8.79
C THR A 17 14.24 -18.68 -10.04
N THR A 18 13.90 -19.98 -9.95
CA THR A 18 13.90 -20.88 -11.11
C THR A 18 12.89 -20.41 -12.16
N LYS A 19 11.64 -20.13 -11.76
CA LYS A 19 10.61 -19.63 -12.69
C LYS A 19 10.99 -18.28 -13.31
N CYS A 20 11.60 -17.38 -12.54
CA CYS A 20 12.08 -16.11 -13.06
C CYS A 20 13.19 -16.30 -14.09
N LYS A 21 14.13 -17.22 -13.87
CA LYS A 21 15.18 -17.55 -14.86
C LYS A 21 14.58 -18.11 -16.16
N GLU A 22 13.67 -19.07 -16.06
CA GLU A 22 12.98 -19.66 -17.21
C GLU A 22 12.24 -18.60 -18.05
N LYS A 23 11.58 -17.66 -17.36
CA LYS A 23 10.83 -16.57 -18.00
C LYS A 23 11.65 -15.32 -18.32
N LYS A 24 12.97 -15.34 -18.09
CA LYS A 24 13.87 -14.18 -18.27
C LYS A 24 13.40 -12.93 -17.52
N ILE A 25 12.86 -13.11 -16.32
CA ILE A 25 12.41 -12.02 -15.43
C ILE A 25 13.53 -11.69 -14.45
N ASN A 26 13.96 -10.43 -14.44
CA ASN A 26 14.92 -9.94 -13.45
C ASN A 26 14.28 -9.88 -12.06
N ILE A 27 15.01 -10.36 -11.06
CA ILE A 27 14.67 -10.21 -9.64
C ILE A 27 15.46 -9.02 -9.09
N LEU A 28 14.76 -8.09 -8.46
CA LEU A 28 15.35 -6.97 -7.73
C LEU A 28 15.14 -7.19 -6.24
N ASP A 29 16.23 -7.12 -5.49
CA ASP A 29 16.21 -7.18 -4.02
C ASP A 29 16.02 -5.76 -3.47
N VAL A 30 14.96 -5.54 -2.69
CA VAL A 30 14.64 -4.24 -2.06
C VAL A 30 15.71 -3.78 -1.08
N ASN A 31 16.52 -4.69 -0.54
CA ASN A 31 17.64 -4.32 0.33
C ASN A 31 18.81 -3.73 -0.47
N GLN A 32 18.89 -4.02 -1.78
CA GLN A 32 19.93 -3.54 -2.68
C GLN A 32 19.45 -2.37 -3.54
N VAL A 33 18.17 -2.36 -3.91
CA VAL A 33 17.54 -1.34 -4.72
C VAL A 33 16.60 -0.52 -3.84
N LYS A 34 17.06 0.67 -3.43
CA LYS A 34 16.25 1.58 -2.59
C LYS A 34 15.27 2.43 -3.40
N LYS A 35 15.57 2.67 -4.67
CA LYS A 35 14.79 3.55 -5.54
C LYS A 35 14.87 3.09 -6.99
N ILE A 36 13.78 3.27 -7.73
CA ILE A 36 13.70 3.11 -9.18
C ILE A 36 13.06 4.38 -9.74
N ASP A 37 13.68 4.98 -10.74
CA ASP A 37 13.11 6.09 -11.50
C ASP A 37 12.58 5.55 -12.82
N ILE A 38 11.30 5.82 -13.12
CA ILE A 38 10.62 5.40 -14.36
C ILE A 38 9.82 6.59 -14.87
N ASP A 39 10.23 7.14 -16.01
CA ASP A 39 9.63 8.33 -16.60
C ASP A 39 9.49 9.48 -15.57
N ASN A 40 8.26 9.92 -15.30
CA ASN A 40 7.96 10.97 -14.32
C ASN A 40 7.68 10.42 -12.90
N SER A 41 7.99 9.14 -12.65
CA SER A 41 7.75 8.47 -11.39
C SER A 41 9.04 8.20 -10.64
N LYS A 42 9.07 8.51 -9.35
CA LYS A 42 10.09 8.04 -8.42
C LYS A 42 9.48 7.01 -7.49
N ILE A 43 9.98 5.78 -7.54
CA ILE A 43 9.51 4.67 -6.71
C ILE A 43 10.58 4.39 -5.65
N SER A 44 10.27 4.64 -4.39
CA SER A 44 11.17 4.42 -3.26
C SER A 44 10.68 3.25 -2.41
N PHE A 45 11.55 2.30 -2.12
CA PHE A 45 11.28 1.19 -1.21
C PHE A 45 11.73 1.58 0.20
N LEU A 46 10.77 1.76 1.10
CA LEU A 46 11.01 2.20 2.47
C LEU A 46 11.29 0.98 3.34
N ASN A 47 12.49 0.91 3.91
CA ASN A 47 12.90 -0.21 4.74
C ASN A 47 12.32 -0.08 6.16
N SER A 48 11.19 -0.76 6.36
CA SER A 48 10.56 -0.96 7.66
C SER A 48 10.58 -2.43 8.11
N PHE A 49 11.34 -3.30 7.43
CA PHE A 49 11.37 -4.73 7.73
C PHE A 49 11.89 -4.99 9.15
N ILE A 50 11.36 -6.04 9.78
CA ILE A 50 11.79 -6.49 11.12
C ILE A 50 12.45 -7.87 10.95
N PRO A 51 13.79 -7.97 10.81
CA PRO A 51 14.49 -9.16 10.31
C PRO A 51 14.24 -10.48 11.06
N LEU A 52 13.79 -10.41 12.32
CA LEU A 52 13.55 -11.57 13.18
C LEU A 52 12.08 -11.70 13.62
N SER A 53 11.16 -10.99 12.97
CA SER A 53 9.74 -11.14 13.29
C SER A 53 9.16 -12.41 12.71
N ASP A 54 8.40 -13.14 13.54
CA ASP A 54 7.60 -14.28 13.12
C ASP A 54 6.30 -13.85 12.39
N ASP A 55 5.93 -12.56 12.46
CA ASP A 55 4.82 -12.01 11.70
C ASP A 55 5.27 -11.66 10.27
N LYS A 56 4.83 -12.46 9.30
CA LYS A 56 5.11 -12.26 7.87
C LYS A 56 4.70 -10.87 7.37
N ASN A 57 3.70 -10.26 7.99
CA ASN A 57 3.23 -8.93 7.65
C ASN A 57 4.28 -7.85 7.93
N GLU A 58 5.14 -8.08 8.92
CA GLU A 58 6.24 -7.18 9.30
C GLU A 58 7.41 -7.19 8.32
N HIS A 59 7.32 -8.06 7.30
CA HIS A 59 8.24 -8.13 6.16
C HIS A 59 7.65 -7.51 4.89
N SER A 60 6.53 -6.79 4.99
CA SER A 60 5.88 -6.10 3.86
C SER A 60 6.79 -5.07 3.21
N ILE A 61 6.84 -5.08 1.87
CA ILE A 61 7.56 -4.07 1.08
C ILE A 61 6.72 -2.80 1.04
N VAL A 62 7.07 -1.83 1.87
CA VAL A 62 6.45 -0.51 1.87
C VAL A 62 7.05 0.31 0.72
N THR A 63 6.18 0.88 -0.12
CA THR A 63 6.59 1.59 -1.33
C THR A 63 5.98 2.99 -1.36
N LEU A 64 6.82 4.01 -1.47
CA LEU A 64 6.41 5.39 -1.74
C LEU A 64 6.62 5.69 -3.23
N ILE A 65 5.57 6.10 -3.91
CA ILE A 65 5.59 6.51 -5.31
C ILE A 65 5.30 8.01 -5.36
N GLU A 66 6.22 8.77 -5.94
CA GLU A 66 6.01 10.18 -6.31
C GLU A 66 5.76 10.22 -7.81
N TYR A 67 4.58 10.68 -8.24
CA TYR A 67 4.20 10.80 -9.65
C TYR A 67 3.56 12.16 -9.89
N ASN A 68 4.16 12.99 -10.75
CA ASN A 68 3.68 14.35 -11.04
C ASN A 68 3.32 15.19 -9.78
N GLY A 69 4.09 15.03 -8.69
CA GLY A 69 3.86 15.71 -7.41
C GLY A 69 2.83 15.05 -6.49
N ILE A 70 2.19 13.95 -6.92
CA ILE A 70 1.26 13.16 -6.12
C ILE A 70 2.04 12.09 -5.35
N ASN A 71 1.86 12.04 -4.03
CA ASN A 71 2.48 11.05 -3.16
C ASN A 71 1.53 9.87 -2.91
N ILE A 72 1.95 8.67 -3.29
CA ILE A 72 1.21 7.43 -3.14
C ILE A 72 1.98 6.49 -2.23
N LEU A 73 1.40 6.07 -1.12
CA LEU A 73 2.02 5.15 -0.17
C LEU A 73 1.31 3.78 -0.21
N LEU A 74 2.07 2.75 -0.56
CA LEU A 74 1.61 1.36 -0.59
C LEU A 74 2.17 0.61 0.61
N MET A 75 1.33 0.26 1.57
CA MET A 75 1.76 -0.35 2.82
C MET A 75 1.92 -1.87 2.78
N GLY A 76 1.47 -2.54 1.70
CA GLY A 76 1.38 -4.00 1.71
C GLY A 76 0.47 -4.46 2.87
N ASP A 77 0.94 -5.40 3.68
CA ASP A 77 0.28 -5.83 4.91
C ASP A 77 0.98 -5.32 6.18
N ALA A 78 1.82 -4.30 6.05
CA ALA A 78 2.59 -3.72 7.15
C ALA A 78 1.74 -3.41 8.38
N THR A 79 2.30 -3.67 9.56
CA THR A 79 1.69 -3.49 10.87
C THR A 79 2.03 -2.13 11.47
N VAL A 80 1.41 -1.80 12.61
CA VAL A 80 1.77 -0.63 13.41
C VAL A 80 3.24 -0.60 13.84
N ASN A 81 3.92 -1.75 13.92
CA ASN A 81 5.35 -1.80 14.23
C ASN A 81 6.19 -1.30 13.05
N ASN A 82 5.80 -1.66 11.82
CA ASN A 82 6.43 -1.10 10.63
C ASN A 82 6.20 0.41 10.54
N GLU A 83 4.99 0.88 10.86
CA GLU A 83 4.66 2.32 10.84
C GLU A 83 5.53 3.13 11.79
N ASP A 84 5.78 2.63 13.00
CA ASP A 84 6.67 3.26 13.96
C ASP A 84 8.11 3.35 13.42
N ILE A 85 8.60 2.29 12.77
CA ILE A 85 9.91 2.30 12.10
C ILE A 85 9.93 3.33 10.97
N LEU A 86 8.86 3.42 10.17
CA LEU A 86 8.77 4.39 9.08
C LEU A 86 8.85 5.83 9.61
N MET A 87 8.04 6.17 10.61
CA MET A 87 8.01 7.51 11.22
C MET A 87 9.36 7.89 11.86
N LYS A 88 10.10 6.91 12.41
CA LYS A 88 11.41 7.16 13.02
C LYS A 88 12.54 7.30 12.01
N ARG A 89 12.48 6.54 10.91
CA ARG A 89 13.57 6.48 9.91
C ARG A 89 13.41 7.50 8.79
N TYR A 90 12.19 7.89 8.47
CA TYR A 90 11.88 8.69 7.30
C TYR A 90 11.05 9.91 7.69
N ASN A 91 11.39 11.05 7.11
CA ASN A 91 10.53 12.22 7.11
C ASN A 91 9.52 12.06 5.97
N LEU A 92 8.40 11.37 6.22
CA LEU A 92 7.40 11.09 5.20
C LEU A 92 6.69 12.37 4.76
N PRO A 93 6.41 12.55 3.45
CA PRO A 93 5.57 13.64 3.01
C PRO A 93 4.10 13.38 3.39
N LYS A 94 3.27 14.42 3.24
CA LYS A 94 1.82 14.22 3.22
C LYS A 94 1.45 13.32 2.04
N ILE A 95 0.54 12.38 2.29
CA ILE A 95 0.18 11.35 1.33
C ILE A 95 -1.15 11.72 0.66
N ASP A 96 -1.17 11.75 -0.66
CA ASP A 96 -2.40 11.99 -1.40
C ASP A 96 -3.23 10.70 -1.46
N ILE A 97 -2.57 9.55 -1.69
CA ILE A 97 -3.22 8.25 -1.82
C ILE A 97 -2.51 7.21 -0.96
N LEU A 98 -3.22 6.65 0.00
CA LEU A 98 -2.75 5.56 0.85
C LEU A 98 -3.45 4.25 0.44
N LYS A 99 -2.69 3.23 0.02
CA LYS A 99 -3.18 1.85 0.08
C LYS A 99 -2.97 1.37 1.50
N VAL A 100 -4.08 1.23 2.23
CA VAL A 100 -4.12 0.91 3.64
C VAL A 100 -3.46 -0.45 3.91
N GLY A 101 -2.67 -0.51 4.97
CA GLY A 101 -1.96 -1.73 5.38
C GLY A 101 -2.94 -2.82 5.81
N HIS A 102 -2.63 -4.05 5.45
CA HIS A 102 -3.23 -5.26 6.01
C HIS A 102 -4.76 -5.26 5.90
N HIS A 103 -5.25 -4.88 4.72
CA HIS A 103 -6.69 -4.86 4.40
C HIS A 103 -7.55 -4.02 5.37
N GLY A 104 -6.96 -3.07 6.09
CA GLY A 104 -7.65 -2.29 7.12
C GLY A 104 -7.87 -3.03 8.45
N SER A 105 -6.95 -3.93 8.80
CA SER A 105 -6.87 -4.56 10.12
C SER A 105 -6.54 -3.57 11.23
N ARG A 106 -7.02 -3.82 12.45
CA ARG A 106 -6.62 -3.13 13.69
C ARG A 106 -5.13 -3.20 14.00
N THR A 107 -4.43 -4.17 13.41
CA THR A 107 -2.98 -4.31 13.53
C THR A 107 -2.20 -3.33 12.64
N SER A 108 -2.88 -2.46 11.90
CA SER A 108 -2.29 -1.41 11.07
C SER A 108 -3.03 -0.08 11.26
N SER A 109 -2.54 0.94 10.55
CA SER A 109 -3.05 2.30 10.43
C SER A 109 -3.13 3.02 11.78
N SER A 110 -2.08 2.96 12.59
CA SER A 110 -2.06 3.57 13.93
C SER A 110 -2.45 5.06 13.90
N LYS A 111 -3.00 5.55 15.01
CA LYS A 111 -3.43 6.95 15.14
C LYS A 111 -2.30 7.94 14.84
N LEU A 112 -1.09 7.66 15.34
CA LEU A 112 0.07 8.51 15.14
C LEU A 112 0.49 8.54 13.66
N PHE A 113 0.55 7.37 13.02
CA PHE A 113 0.91 7.26 11.62
C PHE A 113 -0.07 7.99 10.70
N ILE A 114 -1.37 7.73 10.85
CA ILE A 114 -2.40 8.39 10.02
C ILE A 114 -2.43 9.90 10.25
N LYS A 115 -2.21 10.36 11.49
CA LYS A 115 -2.08 11.79 11.81
C LYS A 115 -0.85 12.42 11.17
N ASP A 116 0.26 11.69 11.08
CA ASP A 116 1.51 12.22 10.54
C ASP A 116 1.43 12.40 9.02
N ILE A 117 0.98 11.36 8.33
CA ILE A 117 0.93 11.33 6.86
C ILE A 117 -0.31 12.01 6.25
N GLU A 118 -1.36 12.23 7.06
CA GLU A 118 -2.66 12.84 6.69
C GLU A 118 -3.15 12.46 5.28
N PRO A 119 -3.54 11.19 5.07
CA PRO A 119 -3.84 10.70 3.73
C PRO A 119 -5.12 11.34 3.19
N LYS A 120 -5.08 11.97 2.01
CA LYS A 120 -6.31 12.56 1.42
C LYS A 120 -7.31 11.49 0.99
N ILE A 121 -6.82 10.43 0.36
CA ILE A 121 -7.57 9.25 -0.08
C ILE A 121 -6.97 8.00 0.54
N SER A 122 -7.80 7.11 1.07
CA SER A 122 -7.42 5.81 1.60
C SER A 122 -8.17 4.68 0.89
N LEU A 123 -7.43 3.78 0.26
CA LEU A 123 -7.93 2.61 -0.44
C LEU A 123 -7.73 1.37 0.41
N ILE A 124 -8.81 0.63 0.64
CA ILE A 124 -8.81 -0.61 1.40
C ILE A 124 -9.14 -1.76 0.46
N SER A 125 -8.18 -2.65 0.21
CA SER A 125 -8.47 -3.91 -0.47
C SER A 125 -8.98 -4.92 0.54
N SER A 126 -10.25 -5.30 0.45
CA SER A 126 -10.87 -6.34 1.27
C SER A 126 -11.93 -7.10 0.47
N GLY A 127 -12.17 -8.36 0.82
CA GLY A 127 -13.17 -9.19 0.15
C GLY A 127 -14.53 -9.13 0.84
N LYS A 128 -15.62 -9.12 0.09
CA LYS A 128 -16.97 -9.20 0.64
C LYS A 128 -17.15 -10.46 1.48
N ASN A 129 -17.76 -10.32 2.66
CA ASN A 129 -17.98 -11.41 3.62
C ASN A 129 -16.69 -12.17 4.00
N ASN A 130 -15.53 -11.48 4.03
CA ASN A 130 -14.30 -12.14 4.47
C ASN A 130 -14.42 -12.58 5.93
N LYS A 131 -13.85 -13.75 6.25
CA LYS A 131 -13.89 -14.37 7.58
C LYS A 131 -13.22 -13.56 8.69
N TYR A 132 -12.46 -12.52 8.32
CA TYR A 132 -11.74 -11.66 9.24
C TYR A 132 -12.52 -10.38 9.58
N HIS A 133 -13.68 -10.17 8.95
CA HIS A 133 -14.52 -8.99 9.12
C HIS A 133 -13.74 -7.67 8.92
N LEU A 134 -12.89 -7.66 7.89
CA LEU A 134 -12.12 -6.50 7.47
C LEU A 134 -12.85 -5.70 6.37
N PRO A 135 -12.63 -4.38 6.26
CA PRO A 135 -11.86 -3.55 7.20
C PRO A 135 -12.54 -3.39 8.56
N ASN A 136 -11.75 -3.15 9.60
CA ASN A 136 -12.29 -2.84 10.92
C ASN A 136 -12.85 -1.40 10.95
N LEU A 137 -14.05 -1.25 11.55
CA LEU A 137 -14.75 0.05 11.61
C LEU A 137 -13.93 1.16 12.29
N ASP A 138 -13.14 0.83 13.31
CA ASP A 138 -12.29 1.80 14.00
C ASP A 138 -11.12 2.29 13.13
N VAL A 139 -10.64 1.48 12.18
CA VAL A 139 -9.65 1.91 11.18
C VAL A 139 -10.31 2.88 10.21
N ILE A 140 -11.50 2.55 9.68
CA ILE A 140 -12.27 3.44 8.79
C ILE A 140 -12.56 4.78 9.50
N GLN A 141 -13.05 4.74 10.74
CA GLN A 141 -13.37 5.93 11.51
C GLN A 141 -12.14 6.79 11.76
N ARG A 142 -10.98 6.19 12.06
CA ARG A 142 -9.72 6.89 12.26
C ARG A 142 -9.24 7.60 10.99
N LEU A 143 -9.31 6.92 9.85
CA LEU A 143 -8.97 7.51 8.56
C LEU A 143 -9.87 8.72 8.25
N LYS A 144 -11.20 8.56 8.41
CA LYS A 144 -12.17 9.64 8.22
C LYS A 144 -11.98 10.80 9.21
N TYR A 145 -11.65 10.50 10.46
CA TYR A 145 -11.40 11.50 11.50
C TYR A 145 -10.25 12.44 11.12
N TYR A 146 -9.20 11.91 10.48
CA TYR A 146 -8.08 12.70 9.97
C TYR A 146 -8.30 13.24 8.54
N GLY A 147 -9.56 13.33 8.10
CA GLY A 147 -9.94 13.96 6.83
C GLY A 147 -9.81 13.07 5.60
N SER A 148 -9.46 11.78 5.76
CA SER A 148 -9.30 10.88 4.63
C SER A 148 -10.64 10.43 4.06
N LYS A 149 -10.74 10.45 2.73
CA LYS A 149 -11.84 9.80 2.01
C LYS A 149 -11.50 8.32 1.86
N VAL A 150 -12.40 7.46 2.32
CA VAL A 150 -12.16 6.02 2.41
C VAL A 150 -12.99 5.28 1.37
N PHE A 151 -12.33 4.45 0.57
CA PHE A 151 -12.93 3.57 -0.43
C PHE A 151 -12.46 2.14 -0.18
N ASP A 152 -13.36 1.17 -0.30
CA ASP A 152 -13.02 -0.23 -0.13
C ASP A 152 -13.55 -1.11 -1.26
N THR A 153 -12.77 -2.14 -1.61
CA THR A 153 -13.12 -3.03 -2.72
C THR A 153 -14.27 -3.98 -2.40
N GLN A 154 -14.65 -4.12 -1.13
CA GLN A 154 -15.77 -4.99 -0.74
C GLN A 154 -17.10 -4.36 -1.18
N ASP A 155 -17.24 -3.05 -1.03
CA ASP A 155 -18.45 -2.30 -1.39
C ASP A 155 -18.38 -1.72 -2.81
N ASN A 156 -17.18 -1.44 -3.33
CA ASN A 156 -17.01 -0.75 -4.62
C ASN A 156 -16.45 -1.63 -5.75
N GLY A 157 -16.03 -2.86 -5.46
CA GLY A 157 -15.37 -3.76 -6.41
C GLY A 157 -13.99 -3.25 -6.85
N GLU A 158 -13.69 -3.28 -8.14
CA GLU A 158 -12.40 -2.79 -8.67
C GLU A 158 -12.31 -1.27 -8.52
N LEU A 159 -11.25 -0.78 -7.88
CA LEU A 159 -10.94 0.65 -7.78
C LEU A 159 -9.82 1.00 -8.76
N THR A 160 -10.05 1.97 -9.64
CA THR A 160 -9.04 2.55 -10.55
C THR A 160 -8.84 4.01 -10.21
N ILE A 161 -7.59 4.44 -10.09
CA ILE A 161 -7.24 5.87 -9.93
C ILE A 161 -6.60 6.35 -11.22
N ASN A 162 -7.12 7.45 -11.77
CA ASN A 162 -6.46 8.17 -12.85
C ASN A 162 -5.62 9.31 -12.24
N LEU A 163 -4.39 9.49 -12.75
CA LEU A 163 -3.41 10.45 -12.25
C LEU A 163 -2.94 11.46 -13.31
N ASP A 164 -3.47 11.41 -14.55
CA ASP A 164 -2.92 12.13 -15.70
C ASP A 164 -3.30 13.62 -15.76
N GLU A 165 -4.46 14.01 -15.19
CA GLU A 165 -4.95 15.39 -15.22
C GLU A 165 -5.50 15.85 -13.85
N GLU A 166 -6.43 15.09 -13.30
CA GLU A 166 -6.95 15.23 -11.94
C GLU A 166 -6.96 13.86 -11.26
N VAL A 167 -6.69 13.80 -9.95
CA VAL A 167 -6.85 12.56 -9.19
C VAL A 167 -8.34 12.25 -9.09
N TYR A 168 -8.80 11.20 -9.75
CA TYR A 168 -10.19 10.73 -9.58
C TYR A 168 -10.26 9.22 -9.50
N ILE A 169 -11.29 8.73 -8.81
CA ILE A 169 -11.49 7.31 -8.57
C ILE A 169 -12.66 6.83 -9.40
N VAL A 170 -12.41 5.81 -10.22
CA VAL A 170 -13.43 5.03 -10.90
C VAL A 170 -13.59 3.74 -10.13
N TYR A 171 -14.83 3.34 -9.88
CA TYR A 171 -15.10 2.05 -9.27
C TYR A 171 -16.08 1.24 -10.09
N ARG A 172 -15.93 -0.08 -10.03
CA ARG A 172 -16.77 -1.06 -10.74
C ARG A 172 -17.33 -2.04 -9.75
N ASP A 173 -18.63 -1.87 -9.45
CA ASP A 173 -19.37 -2.89 -8.72
C ASP A 173 -19.64 -4.09 -9.64
N ASN A 174 -19.82 -5.28 -9.07
CA ASN A 174 -20.22 -6.51 -9.77
C ASN A 174 -21.63 -6.42 -10.40
N LEU A 175 -22.29 -5.26 -10.29
CA LEU A 175 -23.58 -4.91 -10.86
C LEU A 175 -23.43 -3.83 -11.96
N ASN A 176 -22.62 -4.09 -13.00
CA ASN A 176 -22.76 -3.48 -14.34
C ASN A 176 -22.98 -1.96 -14.46
N GLN A 177 -22.36 -1.11 -13.63
CA GLN A 177 -22.29 0.33 -13.88
C GLN A 177 -20.91 0.91 -13.56
N LYS A 178 -20.34 1.65 -14.53
CA LYS A 178 -19.21 2.55 -14.28
C LYS A 178 -19.74 3.77 -13.53
N SER A 179 -19.23 4.03 -12.35
CA SER A 179 -19.44 5.29 -11.62
C SER A 179 -18.12 6.03 -11.49
N LEU A 180 -18.12 7.30 -11.89
CA LEU A 180 -17.00 8.23 -11.73
C LEU A 180 -17.21 9.01 -10.44
N ALA A 181 -16.27 8.91 -9.49
CA ALA A 181 -16.12 9.92 -8.45
C ALA A 181 -15.01 10.88 -8.90
N ARG A 182 -15.40 12.06 -9.40
CA ARG A 182 -14.47 13.16 -9.70
C ARG A 182 -14.20 13.93 -8.42
N GLU A 183 -12.95 14.00 -7.99
CA GLU A 183 -12.59 14.83 -6.84
C GLU A 183 -11.19 15.43 -7.00
N SER A 184 -11.16 16.70 -7.39
CA SER A 184 -9.94 17.50 -7.47
C SER A 184 -9.22 17.50 -6.12
N VAL A 185 -7.99 16.98 -6.09
CA VAL A 185 -7.04 17.18 -5.00
C VAL A 185 -6.47 18.60 -5.17
N SER A 186 -7.17 19.60 -4.64
CA SER A 186 -6.69 20.99 -4.57
C SER A 186 -5.70 21.19 -3.43
#